data_AF-A0A7I9WF80-F1
#
_entry.id   AF-A0A7I9WF80-F1
#
_cell.length_a   1.000
_cell.length_b   1.000
_cell.length_c   1.000
_cell.angle_alpha   90.00
_cell.angle_beta   90.00
_cell.angle_gamma   90.00
#
_symmetry.space_group_name_H-M   'P 1'
#
loop_
_entity.id
_entity.type
_entity.pdbx_description
1 polymer ?
#
loop_
_entity_poly.entity_id
_entity_poly.type
_entity_poly.pdbx_seq_one_letter_code
_entity_poly.pdbx_strand_id
1 'polypeptide(L)'
;MTRLHGAVDSAAGVVPFGHMGWGFRNRAEFLTRAGEYIADGLRQHQLVAYVGEATTEQLKAELLSMPQLTGLPGRNEIAVFSAADYYPFVPGTDVLDAEEAVRRYLATAEDAVARGYTGFRAVVDVTSVARTIVQREALTRLEFQVDQQMAVLPFSALCAYNVAELGAAAAEVICLHPFVNAAAVGFQVFADPLAAISLVLTGELDASNRSAFAATLERIWPTSKGTTLHIDASGLTFIDHRSLMVLDNVARRHRQTAVLHTGALVPARLIELLDLTAVSVVAAPEREAGA
;
A
#
# COMPACT_ATOMS: atom_id res chain seq x y z
N MET A 1 -10.63 16.91 2.06
CA MET A 1 -10.52 16.25 0.74
C MET A 1 -10.31 14.76 0.93
N THR A 2 -10.98 13.93 0.14
CA THR A 2 -10.77 12.47 0.13
C THR A 2 -9.47 12.13 -0.59
N ARG A 3 -8.69 11.19 -0.02
CA ARG A 3 -7.48 10.69 -0.69
C ARG A 3 -7.86 9.94 -1.96
N LEU A 4 -7.29 10.34 -3.09
CA LEU A 4 -7.53 9.67 -4.38
C LEU A 4 -7.00 8.24 -4.35
N HIS A 5 -7.79 7.32 -4.90
CA HIS A 5 -7.55 5.88 -4.89
C HIS A 5 -8.35 5.21 -6.02
N GLY A 6 -8.01 3.97 -6.35
CA GLY A 6 -8.76 3.12 -7.27
C GLY A 6 -7.88 2.21 -8.13
N ALA A 7 -8.55 1.48 -9.02
CA ALA A 7 -7.89 0.64 -10.01
C ALA A 7 -7.37 1.48 -11.19
N VAL A 8 -6.15 1.18 -11.66
CA VAL A 8 -5.51 1.86 -12.80
C VAL A 8 -4.96 0.84 -13.81
N ASP A 9 -4.92 1.23 -15.09
CA ASP A 9 -4.35 0.40 -16.18
C ASP A 9 -2.90 0.74 -16.50
N SER A 10 -2.38 1.82 -15.91
CA SER A 10 -1.02 2.33 -16.11
C SER A 10 -0.48 2.90 -14.81
N ALA A 11 0.85 2.90 -14.68
CA ALA A 11 1.53 3.59 -13.60
C ALA A 11 1.80 5.07 -13.91
N ALA A 12 1.48 5.55 -15.12
CA ALA A 12 1.64 6.94 -15.50
C ALA A 12 0.47 7.81 -15.01
N GLY A 13 0.73 9.09 -14.81
CA GLY A 13 -0.28 10.12 -14.50
C GLY A 13 -0.92 9.99 -13.12
N VAL A 14 -0.42 9.09 -12.27
CA VAL A 14 -0.87 9.02 -10.88
C VAL A 14 -0.39 10.26 -10.14
N VAL A 15 -1.21 10.73 -9.20
CA VAL A 15 -0.94 11.91 -8.38
C VAL A 15 0.51 11.96 -7.90
N PRO A 16 1.10 13.16 -7.72
CA PRO A 16 2.52 13.32 -7.39
C PRO A 16 3.03 12.46 -6.24
N PHE A 17 2.15 12.13 -5.28
CA PHE A 17 2.44 11.39 -4.05
C PHE A 17 1.55 10.15 -3.88
N GLY A 18 1.40 9.35 -4.93
CA GLY A 18 0.66 8.09 -4.90
C GLY A 18 1.42 6.93 -4.24
N HIS A 19 0.68 6.01 -3.63
CA HIS A 19 1.19 4.70 -3.21
C HIS A 19 0.50 3.62 -4.03
N MET A 20 1.27 2.92 -4.86
CA MET A 20 0.75 2.01 -5.88
C MET A 20 1.22 0.58 -5.63
N GLY A 21 0.28 -0.35 -5.55
CA GLY A 21 0.54 -1.79 -5.56
C GLY A 21 0.32 -2.34 -6.97
N TRP A 22 1.33 -2.99 -7.56
CA TRP A 22 1.23 -3.55 -8.90
C TRP A 22 1.52 -5.05 -8.93
N GLY A 23 0.50 -5.87 -9.17
CA GLY A 23 0.69 -7.30 -9.43
C GLY A 23 1.11 -7.54 -10.88
N PHE A 24 2.35 -8.00 -11.12
CA PHE A 24 2.85 -8.33 -12.46
C PHE A 24 3.06 -9.83 -12.64
N ARG A 25 2.96 -10.34 -13.88
CA ARG A 25 3.17 -11.77 -14.20
C ARG A 25 4.51 -12.06 -14.86
N ASN A 26 5.12 -11.06 -15.49
CA ASN A 26 6.40 -11.21 -16.17
C ASN A 26 7.23 -9.94 -16.05
N ARG A 27 8.55 -10.07 -16.23
CA ARG A 27 9.48 -8.96 -16.04
C ARG A 27 9.23 -7.79 -17.00
N ALA A 28 8.84 -8.04 -18.24
CA ALA A 28 8.58 -6.99 -19.23
C ALA A 28 7.39 -6.10 -18.84
N GLU A 29 6.35 -6.69 -18.25
CA GLU A 29 5.23 -5.96 -17.67
C GLU A 29 5.71 -5.03 -16.56
N PHE A 30 6.48 -5.54 -15.59
CA PHE A 30 7.05 -4.72 -14.52
C PHE A 30 7.90 -3.58 -15.08
N LEU A 31 8.83 -3.85 -16.00
CA LEU A 31 9.70 -2.82 -16.57
C LEU A 31 8.91 -1.71 -17.30
N THR A 32 7.80 -2.07 -17.94
CA THR A 32 6.90 -1.08 -18.58
C THR A 32 6.31 -0.13 -17.54
N ARG A 33 5.79 -0.67 -16.42
CA ARG A 33 5.15 0.13 -15.36
C ARG A 33 6.15 0.89 -14.51
N ALA A 34 7.29 0.28 -14.23
CA ALA A 34 8.43 0.95 -13.61
C ALA A 34 8.87 2.16 -14.45
N GLY A 35 9.04 2.00 -15.76
CA GLY A 35 9.41 3.07 -16.68
C GLY A 35 8.40 4.22 -16.70
N GLU A 36 7.10 3.91 -16.71
CA GLU A 36 6.01 4.90 -16.61
C GLU A 36 6.12 5.73 -15.31
N TYR A 37 6.21 5.05 -14.17
CA TYR A 37 6.23 5.70 -12.86
C TYR A 37 7.51 6.53 -12.63
N ILE A 38 8.66 6.03 -13.07
CA ILE A 38 9.95 6.73 -13.00
C ILE A 38 9.90 8.00 -13.86
N ALA A 39 9.37 7.90 -15.09
CA ALA A 39 9.31 9.03 -16.00
C ALA A 39 8.51 10.20 -15.40
N ASP A 40 7.43 9.93 -14.67
CA ASP A 40 6.68 10.97 -13.97
C ASP A 40 7.46 11.60 -12.82
N GLY A 41 8.19 10.80 -12.03
CA GLY A 41 9.06 11.33 -10.98
C GLY A 41 10.14 12.27 -11.52
N LEU A 42 10.79 11.90 -12.62
CA LEU A 42 11.79 12.75 -13.27
C LEU A 42 11.18 14.05 -13.78
N ARG A 43 10.02 14.00 -14.45
CA ARG A 43 9.30 15.21 -14.93
C ARG A 43 8.88 16.14 -13.79
N GLN A 44 8.59 15.57 -12.63
CA GLN A 44 8.20 16.31 -11.43
C GLN A 44 9.39 16.76 -10.58
N HIS A 45 10.64 16.52 -11.02
CA HIS A 45 11.86 16.85 -10.27
C HIS A 45 11.91 16.18 -8.89
N GLN A 46 11.53 14.90 -8.83
CA GLN A 46 11.63 14.06 -7.64
C GLN A 46 12.96 13.29 -7.64
N LEU A 47 13.50 13.01 -6.45
CA LEU A 47 14.57 12.03 -6.30
C LEU A 47 13.99 10.64 -6.54
N VAL A 48 14.56 9.87 -7.46
CA VAL A 48 14.03 8.55 -7.84
C VAL A 48 14.98 7.43 -7.41
N ALA A 49 14.43 6.37 -6.82
CA ALA A 49 15.12 5.11 -6.55
C ALA A 49 14.45 3.94 -7.29
N TYR A 50 15.27 3.06 -7.87
CA TYR A 50 14.87 1.81 -8.50
C TYR A 50 15.50 0.62 -7.76
N VAL A 51 14.67 -0.34 -7.36
CA VAL A 51 15.06 -1.42 -6.45
C VAL A 51 14.53 -2.75 -6.95
N GLY A 52 15.34 -3.81 -6.85
CA GLY A 52 14.88 -5.17 -7.15
C GLY A 52 15.83 -6.25 -6.68
N GLU A 53 15.43 -7.51 -6.88
CA GLU A 53 16.22 -8.69 -6.53
C GLU A 53 17.22 -9.06 -7.64
N ALA A 54 18.23 -8.21 -7.81
CA ALA A 54 19.34 -8.45 -8.72
C ALA A 54 20.55 -7.61 -8.27
N THR A 55 21.72 -7.81 -8.90
CA THR A 55 22.86 -6.93 -8.63
C THR A 55 22.58 -5.53 -9.15
N THR A 56 23.22 -4.53 -8.56
CA THR A 56 23.10 -3.12 -8.96
C THR A 56 23.43 -2.92 -10.45
N GLU A 57 24.39 -3.67 -11.01
CA GLU A 57 24.74 -3.62 -12.44
C GLU A 57 23.60 -4.13 -13.32
N GLN A 58 22.98 -5.24 -12.93
CA GLN A 58 21.84 -5.81 -13.66
C GLN A 58 20.64 -4.85 -13.63
N LEU A 59 20.33 -4.29 -12.46
CA LEU A 59 19.24 -3.32 -12.31
C LEU A 59 19.50 -2.03 -13.10
N LYS A 60 20.75 -1.55 -13.16
CA LYS A 60 21.13 -0.43 -14.03
C LYS A 60 20.92 -0.78 -15.51
N ALA A 61 21.27 -1.99 -15.94
CA ALA A 61 21.03 -2.44 -17.31
C ALA A 61 19.52 -2.51 -17.64
N GLU A 62 18.69 -2.98 -16.72
CA GLU A 62 17.23 -2.99 -16.86
C GLU A 62 16.67 -1.57 -17.01
N LEU A 63 17.07 -0.65 -16.13
CA LEU A 63 16.68 0.76 -16.22
C LEU A 63 17.12 1.39 -17.55
N LEU A 64 18.29 1.00 -18.06
CA LEU A 64 18.77 1.43 -19.37
C LEU A 64 17.93 0.87 -20.54
N SER A 65 17.24 -0.24 -20.33
CA SER A 65 16.38 -0.87 -21.34
C SER A 65 14.96 -0.29 -21.41
N MET A 66 14.54 0.49 -20.40
CA MET A 66 13.19 1.06 -20.34
C MET A 66 13.01 2.18 -21.39
N PRO A 67 12.15 2.00 -22.42
CA PRO A 67 12.00 2.98 -23.50
C PRO A 67 11.44 4.33 -23.00
N GLN A 68 10.60 4.31 -21.97
CA GLN A 68 9.97 5.49 -21.35
C GLN A 68 10.99 6.50 -20.81
N LEU A 69 12.21 6.05 -20.50
CA LEU A 69 13.27 6.87 -19.91
C LEU A 69 14.21 7.47 -20.96
N THR A 70 14.06 7.08 -22.22
CA THR A 70 14.96 7.50 -23.30
C THR A 70 14.86 9.02 -23.49
N GLY A 71 15.99 9.72 -23.35
CA GLY A 71 16.07 11.17 -23.53
C GLY A 71 15.54 12.01 -22.37
N LEU A 72 15.09 11.41 -21.27
CA LEU A 72 14.67 12.17 -20.09
C LEU A 72 15.88 12.71 -19.31
N PRO A 73 15.85 13.99 -18.89
CA PRO A 73 16.85 14.53 -17.97
C PRO A 73 16.76 13.82 -16.61
N GLY A 74 17.88 13.73 -15.89
CA GLY A 74 17.94 13.08 -14.57
C GLY A 74 17.93 11.55 -14.60
N ARG A 75 17.79 10.90 -15.77
CA ARG A 75 17.86 9.43 -15.89
C ARG A 75 19.12 8.82 -15.27
N ASN A 76 20.27 9.47 -15.46
CA ASN A 76 21.55 9.00 -14.94
C ASN A 76 21.72 9.25 -13.43
N GLU A 77 20.79 9.99 -12.82
CA GLU A 77 20.78 10.34 -11.40
C GLU A 77 19.85 9.42 -10.59
N ILE A 78 19.14 8.50 -11.25
CA ILE A 78 18.31 7.50 -10.58
C ILE A 78 19.19 6.61 -9.70
N ALA A 79 18.88 6.59 -8.41
CA ALA A 79 19.57 5.72 -7.46
C ALA A 79 19.11 4.27 -7.69
N VAL A 80 20.05 3.32 -7.73
CA VAL A 80 19.76 1.91 -8.00
C VAL A 80 20.31 1.08 -6.84
N PHE A 81 19.45 0.24 -6.26
CA PHE A 81 19.81 -0.60 -5.11
C PHE A 81 19.35 -2.04 -5.32
N SER A 82 20.16 -2.99 -4.89
CA SER A 82 19.63 -4.34 -4.66
C SER A 82 18.62 -4.30 -3.51
N ALA A 83 17.65 -5.22 -3.49
CA ALA A 83 16.71 -5.35 -2.37
C ALA A 83 17.44 -5.59 -1.04
N ALA A 84 18.57 -6.30 -1.06
CA ALA A 84 19.40 -6.58 0.11
C ALA A 84 20.02 -5.32 0.73
N ASP A 85 20.40 -4.34 -0.11
CA ASP A 85 20.99 -3.08 0.35
C ASP A 85 19.92 -2.04 0.71
N TYR A 86 18.76 -2.10 0.04
CA TYR A 86 17.67 -1.15 0.23
C TYR A 86 16.90 -1.40 1.53
N TYR A 87 16.56 -2.67 1.81
CA TYR A 87 15.79 -3.02 2.99
C TYR A 87 16.69 -3.26 4.21
N PRO A 88 16.36 -2.70 5.38
CA PRO A 88 16.90 -3.19 6.63
C PRO A 88 16.27 -4.55 6.98
N PHE A 89 17.09 -5.52 7.35
CA PHE A 89 16.66 -6.84 7.80
C PHE A 89 16.93 -7.03 9.29
N VAL A 90 16.05 -7.77 9.96
CA VAL A 90 16.29 -8.22 11.33
C VAL A 90 17.53 -9.12 11.34
N PRO A 91 18.53 -8.85 12.22
CA PRO A 91 19.81 -9.56 12.19
C PRO A 91 19.67 -11.08 12.20
N GLY A 92 20.32 -11.73 11.24
CA GLY A 92 20.31 -13.20 11.10
C GLY A 92 19.05 -13.77 10.44
N THR A 93 18.19 -12.93 9.85
CA THR A 93 16.97 -13.35 9.15
C THR A 93 16.84 -12.69 7.78
N ASP A 94 15.89 -13.16 6.99
CA ASP A 94 15.45 -12.58 5.72
C ASP A 94 14.13 -11.78 5.86
N VAL A 95 13.81 -11.37 7.09
CA VAL A 95 12.61 -10.61 7.45
C VAL A 95 12.99 -9.15 7.61
N LEU A 96 12.28 -8.25 6.94
CA LEU A 96 12.55 -6.83 7.03
C LEU A 96 12.24 -6.26 8.42
N ASP A 97 12.99 -5.24 8.82
CA ASP A 97 12.67 -4.40 9.97
C ASP A 97 11.80 -3.23 9.49
N ALA A 98 10.49 -3.34 9.74
CA ALA A 98 9.51 -2.37 9.25
C ALA A 98 9.72 -0.97 9.83
N GLU A 99 10.06 -0.85 11.12
CA GLU A 99 10.23 0.44 11.79
C GLU A 99 11.49 1.16 11.27
N GLU A 100 12.59 0.43 11.14
CA GLU A 100 13.83 0.96 10.58
C GLU A 100 13.66 1.34 9.11
N ALA A 101 12.91 0.56 8.33
CA ALA A 101 12.62 0.88 6.93
C ALA A 101 11.82 2.19 6.80
N VAL A 102 10.75 2.36 7.58
CA VAL A 102 9.97 3.62 7.63
C VAL A 102 10.90 4.79 7.96
N ARG A 103 11.74 4.66 8.99
CA ARG A 103 12.68 5.72 9.41
C ARG A 103 13.65 6.12 8.30
N ARG A 104 14.19 5.14 7.55
CA ARG A 104 15.10 5.39 6.41
C ARG A 104 14.41 6.09 5.26
N TYR A 105 13.17 5.71 4.94
CA TYR A 105 12.42 6.35 3.85
C TYR A 105 12.05 7.78 4.17
N LEU A 106 11.63 8.05 5.42
CA LEU A 106 11.36 9.41 5.88
C LEU A 106 12.60 10.30 5.80
N ALA A 107 13.73 9.84 6.34
CA ALA A 107 15.00 10.58 6.26
C ALA A 107 15.43 10.85 4.81
N THR A 108 15.18 9.90 3.90
CA THR A 108 15.48 10.05 2.47
C THR A 108 14.58 11.08 1.81
N ALA A 109 13.29 11.09 2.12
CA ALA A 109 12.34 12.08 1.61
C ALA A 109 12.68 13.50 2.12
N GLU A 110 13.06 13.62 3.39
CA GLU A 110 13.51 14.89 3.98
C GLU A 110 14.82 15.40 3.35
N ASP A 111 15.82 14.54 3.16
CA ASP A 111 17.08 14.89 2.45
C ASP A 111 16.81 15.33 1.01
N ALA A 112 15.94 14.61 0.29
CA ALA A 112 15.57 14.95 -1.08
C ALA A 112 15.00 16.37 -1.15
N VAL A 113 14.06 16.71 -0.27
CA VAL A 113 13.47 18.05 -0.21
C VAL A 113 14.51 19.10 0.17
N ALA A 114 15.37 18.82 1.16
CA ALA A 114 16.45 19.73 1.56
C ALA A 114 17.46 20.02 0.44
N ARG A 115 17.65 19.07 -0.48
CA ARG A 115 18.51 19.21 -1.68
C ARG A 115 17.81 19.84 -2.87
N GLY A 116 16.54 20.24 -2.73
CA GLY A 116 15.76 20.95 -3.76
C GLY A 116 14.93 20.05 -4.67
N TYR A 117 14.83 18.74 -4.41
CA TYR A 117 13.84 17.89 -5.07
C TYR A 117 12.44 18.19 -4.56
N THR A 118 11.43 17.92 -5.37
CA THR A 118 10.02 18.12 -4.97
C THR A 118 9.49 16.98 -4.08
N GLY A 119 10.26 15.90 -3.95
CA GLY A 119 9.93 14.74 -3.14
C GLY A 119 10.80 13.53 -3.46
N PHE A 120 10.43 12.38 -2.90
CA PHE A 120 11.07 11.09 -3.13
C PHE A 120 10.10 10.09 -3.79
N ARG A 121 10.60 9.33 -4.76
CA ARG A 121 9.85 8.31 -5.50
C ARG A 121 10.62 7.00 -5.54
N ALA A 122 10.07 5.96 -4.93
CA ALA A 122 10.62 4.61 -4.99
C ALA A 122 9.87 3.74 -6.00
N VAL A 123 10.59 2.93 -6.77
CA VAL A 123 10.03 1.88 -7.63
C VAL A 123 10.71 0.58 -7.26
N VAL A 124 9.94 -0.34 -6.70
CA VAL A 124 10.48 -1.52 -6.04
C VAL A 124 9.80 -2.77 -6.55
N ASP A 125 10.59 -3.75 -6.97
CA ASP A 125 10.14 -5.14 -7.01
C ASP A 125 10.26 -5.74 -5.60
N VAL A 126 9.11 -5.88 -4.94
CA VAL A 126 8.99 -6.26 -3.52
C VAL A 126 8.94 -7.78 -3.34
N THR A 127 8.91 -8.54 -4.45
CA THR A 127 8.66 -10.00 -4.45
C THR A 127 9.55 -10.76 -3.48
N SER A 128 10.85 -10.41 -3.41
CA SER A 128 11.84 -11.12 -2.61
C SER A 128 11.59 -11.06 -1.10
N VAL A 129 10.88 -10.03 -0.62
CA VAL A 129 10.53 -9.81 0.79
C VAL A 129 9.07 -10.12 1.10
N ALA A 130 8.39 -10.90 0.25
CA ALA A 130 6.97 -11.25 0.39
C ALA A 130 6.68 -12.77 0.27
N ARG A 131 7.70 -13.62 0.13
CA ARG A 131 7.55 -15.06 -0.18
C ARG A 131 6.95 -15.85 0.97
N THR A 132 7.47 -15.64 2.18
CA THR A 132 7.03 -16.37 3.36
C THR A 132 5.95 -15.61 4.12
N ILE A 133 5.20 -16.32 4.97
CA ILE A 133 4.18 -15.68 5.81
C ILE A 133 4.79 -14.65 6.78
N VAL A 134 5.95 -14.95 7.36
CA VAL A 134 6.66 -14.05 8.29
C VAL A 134 7.17 -12.80 7.57
N GLN A 135 7.66 -12.97 6.34
CA GLN A 135 8.02 -11.85 5.47
C GLN A 135 6.81 -10.97 5.17
N ARG A 136 5.66 -11.55 4.80
CA ARG A 136 4.43 -10.77 4.55
C ARG A 136 3.89 -10.10 5.80
N GLU A 137 4.07 -10.66 6.99
CA GLU A 137 3.70 -10.01 8.25
C GLU A 137 4.50 -8.72 8.47
N ALA A 138 5.82 -8.78 8.29
CA ALA A 138 6.68 -7.61 8.40
C ALA A 138 6.40 -6.58 7.29
N LEU A 139 6.25 -7.06 6.05
CA LEU A 139 5.96 -6.20 4.91
C LEU A 139 4.60 -5.52 5.01
N THR A 140 3.54 -6.21 5.43
CA THR A 140 2.21 -5.63 5.62
C THR A 140 2.25 -4.45 6.61
N ARG A 141 3.05 -4.57 7.68
CA ARG A 141 3.26 -3.48 8.64
C ARG A 141 3.98 -2.31 7.98
N LEU A 142 5.08 -2.59 7.27
CA LEU A 142 5.83 -1.58 6.53
C LEU A 142 4.94 -0.83 5.55
N GLU A 143 4.24 -1.52 4.66
CA GLU A 143 3.40 -0.91 3.62
C GLU A 143 2.35 0.01 4.22
N PHE A 144 1.64 -0.44 5.27
CA PHE A 144 0.63 0.38 5.91
C PHE A 144 1.23 1.60 6.65
N GLN A 145 2.35 1.42 7.35
CA GLN A 145 3.03 2.52 8.07
C GLN A 145 3.60 3.55 7.09
N VAL A 146 4.19 3.11 5.98
CA VAL A 146 4.69 3.98 4.91
C VAL A 146 3.54 4.73 4.25
N ASP A 147 2.42 4.04 3.99
CA ASP A 147 1.24 4.66 3.40
C ASP A 147 0.66 5.79 4.27
N GLN A 148 0.67 5.63 5.60
CA GLN A 148 0.33 6.71 6.54
C GLN A 148 1.22 7.95 6.37
N GLN A 149 2.51 7.75 6.10
CA GLN A 149 3.43 8.85 5.86
C GLN A 149 3.23 9.48 4.48
N MET A 150 3.04 8.68 3.43
CA MET A 150 2.77 9.16 2.07
C MET A 150 1.47 9.95 1.95
N ALA A 151 0.51 9.74 2.85
CA ALA A 151 -0.70 10.54 2.91
C ALA A 151 -0.45 12.03 3.24
N VAL A 152 0.69 12.37 3.84
CA VAL A 152 0.98 13.71 4.36
C VAL A 152 2.38 14.26 4.01
N LEU A 153 3.27 13.44 3.46
CA LEU A 153 4.64 13.81 3.08
C LEU A 153 4.88 13.64 1.57
N PRO A 154 5.86 14.35 0.98
CA PRO A 154 6.19 14.26 -0.44
C PRO A 154 6.98 12.97 -0.76
N PHE A 155 6.36 11.82 -0.50
CA PHE A 155 6.89 10.49 -0.74
C PHE A 155 5.87 9.68 -1.54
N SER A 156 6.34 8.98 -2.57
CA SER A 156 5.55 8.10 -3.41
C SER A 156 6.28 6.77 -3.64
N ALA A 157 5.52 5.69 -3.83
CA ALA A 157 6.11 4.42 -4.22
C ALA A 157 5.23 3.61 -5.17
N LEU A 158 5.90 2.87 -6.05
CA LEU A 158 5.33 1.73 -6.77
C LEU A 158 5.95 0.47 -6.16
N CYS A 159 5.13 -0.30 -5.47
CA CYS A 159 5.44 -1.60 -4.89
C CYS A 159 4.90 -2.69 -5.83
N ALA A 160 5.81 -3.36 -6.56
CA ALA A 160 5.47 -4.38 -7.53
C ALA A 160 5.64 -5.79 -6.97
N TYR A 161 4.75 -6.70 -7.33
CA TYR A 161 4.70 -8.06 -6.83
C TYR A 161 4.54 -9.06 -7.97
N ASN A 162 5.42 -10.05 -8.06
CA ASN A 162 5.31 -11.13 -9.03
C ASN A 162 4.18 -12.09 -8.63
N VAL A 163 2.99 -11.93 -9.21
CA VAL A 163 1.82 -12.75 -8.88
C VAL A 163 1.93 -14.18 -9.40
N ALA A 164 2.81 -14.44 -10.36
CA ALA A 164 3.10 -15.81 -10.80
C ALA A 164 3.90 -16.59 -9.75
N GLU A 165 4.71 -15.89 -8.95
CA GLU A 165 5.51 -16.47 -7.86
C GLU A 165 4.72 -16.51 -6.55
N LEU A 166 4.07 -15.42 -6.17
CA LEU A 166 3.36 -15.29 -4.88
C LEU A 166 1.96 -15.92 -4.90
N GLY A 167 1.35 -16.08 -6.09
CA GLY A 167 -0.02 -16.56 -6.22
C GLY A 167 -1.02 -15.72 -5.41
N ALA A 168 -1.93 -16.38 -4.70
CA ALA A 168 -2.95 -15.71 -3.87
C ALA A 168 -2.36 -14.87 -2.72
N ALA A 169 -1.12 -15.14 -2.30
CA ALA A 169 -0.48 -14.41 -1.22
C ALA A 169 -0.16 -12.95 -1.58
N ALA A 170 -0.07 -12.61 -2.88
CA ALA A 170 0.14 -11.23 -3.33
C ALA A 170 -1.02 -10.31 -2.91
N ALA A 171 -2.25 -10.82 -2.89
CA ALA A 171 -3.44 -10.03 -2.52
C ALA A 171 -3.39 -9.54 -1.07
N GLU A 172 -2.71 -10.27 -0.17
CA GLU A 172 -2.55 -9.89 1.25
C GLU A 172 -1.78 -8.58 1.44
N VAL A 173 -0.93 -8.22 0.48
CA VAL A 173 -0.06 -7.03 0.53
C VAL A 173 -0.46 -5.97 -0.50
N ILE A 174 -0.88 -6.36 -1.71
CA ILE A 174 -1.35 -5.40 -2.73
C ILE A 174 -2.55 -4.61 -2.23
N CYS A 175 -3.45 -5.23 -1.45
CA CYS A 175 -4.63 -4.54 -0.91
C CYS A 175 -4.29 -3.33 -0.04
N LEU A 176 -3.05 -3.17 0.43
CA LEU A 176 -2.64 -2.06 1.28
C LEU A 176 -2.45 -0.72 0.54
N HIS A 177 -2.64 -0.71 -0.77
CA HIS A 177 -2.31 0.43 -1.61
C HIS A 177 -3.59 1.15 -2.06
N PRO A 178 -3.63 2.49 -2.02
CA PRO A 178 -4.73 3.26 -2.58
C PRO A 178 -4.83 3.14 -4.10
N PHE A 179 -3.73 2.95 -4.82
CA PHE A 179 -3.78 2.62 -6.25
C PHE A 179 -3.34 1.18 -6.49
N VAL A 180 -4.13 0.45 -7.27
CA VAL A 180 -3.80 -0.93 -7.66
C VAL A 180 -4.05 -1.14 -9.14
N ASN A 181 -3.40 -2.12 -9.76
CA ASN A 181 -3.79 -2.49 -11.12
C ASN A 181 -5.16 -3.18 -11.16
N ALA A 182 -5.86 -3.06 -12.29
CA ALA A 182 -7.19 -3.63 -12.47
C ALA A 182 -7.24 -5.13 -12.10
N ALA A 183 -8.27 -5.50 -11.33
CA ALA A 183 -8.52 -6.86 -10.86
C ALA A 183 -7.40 -7.50 -10.00
N ALA A 184 -6.44 -6.71 -9.49
CA ALA A 184 -5.38 -7.25 -8.64
C ALA A 184 -5.90 -7.70 -7.26
N VAL A 185 -6.89 -6.98 -6.72
CA VAL A 185 -7.51 -7.25 -5.42
C VAL A 185 -9.00 -6.89 -5.43
N GLY A 186 -9.80 -7.58 -4.62
CA GLY A 186 -11.23 -7.28 -4.47
C GLY A 186 -11.53 -6.16 -3.47
N PHE A 187 -10.58 -5.83 -2.59
CA PHE A 187 -10.71 -4.76 -1.60
C PHE A 187 -9.36 -4.06 -1.41
N GLN A 188 -9.40 -2.83 -0.88
CA GLN A 188 -8.21 -2.08 -0.50
C GLN A 188 -8.35 -1.53 0.92
N VAL A 189 -7.24 -1.48 1.65
CA VAL A 189 -7.09 -0.94 3.01
C VAL A 189 -5.90 0.01 3.04
N PHE A 190 -6.12 1.30 3.21
CA PHE A 190 -5.05 2.29 3.18
C PHE A 190 -5.30 3.40 4.20
N ALA A 191 -4.29 4.21 4.48
CA ALA A 191 -4.36 5.31 5.42
C ALA A 191 -5.12 6.52 4.87
N ASP A 192 -5.82 7.22 5.75
CA ASP A 192 -6.38 8.53 5.46
C ASP A 192 -5.51 9.63 6.10
N PRO A 193 -5.29 10.77 5.44
CA PRO A 193 -4.60 11.91 6.08
C PRO A 193 -5.41 12.53 7.22
N LEU A 194 -6.73 12.31 7.31
CA LEU A 194 -7.56 12.80 8.41
C LEU A 194 -7.29 12.01 9.68
N ALA A 195 -6.76 12.68 10.70
CA ALA A 195 -6.42 12.07 11.99
C ALA A 195 -7.60 11.36 12.71
N ALA A 196 -8.84 11.70 12.38
CA ALA A 196 -10.03 11.06 12.94
C ALA A 196 -10.35 9.70 12.31
N ILE A 197 -9.73 9.36 11.18
CA ILE A 197 -9.91 8.09 10.46
C ILE A 197 -8.62 7.28 10.60
N SER A 198 -8.74 6.07 11.12
CA SER A 198 -7.63 5.14 11.32
C SER A 198 -7.19 4.48 10.01
N LEU A 199 -8.16 4.13 9.16
CA LEU A 199 -7.95 3.56 7.82
C LEU A 199 -9.19 3.75 6.94
N VAL A 200 -8.99 3.65 5.63
CA VAL A 200 -10.02 3.57 4.60
C VAL A 200 -10.14 2.11 4.16
N LEU A 201 -11.37 1.65 3.96
CA LEU A 201 -11.73 0.33 3.45
C LEU A 201 -12.68 0.49 2.26
N THR A 202 -12.27 0.02 1.09
CA THR A 202 -13.02 0.17 -0.18
C THR A 202 -13.05 -1.13 -0.98
N GLY A 203 -13.98 -1.24 -1.93
CA GLY A 203 -14.16 -2.40 -2.79
C GLY A 203 -15.26 -3.35 -2.33
N GLU A 204 -15.01 -4.66 -2.40
CA GLU A 204 -15.95 -5.72 -2.04
C GLU A 204 -15.28 -6.75 -1.13
N LEU A 205 -15.95 -7.10 -0.02
CA LEU A 205 -15.50 -8.12 0.92
C LEU A 205 -16.42 -9.34 0.87
N ASP A 206 -15.95 -10.41 0.24
CA ASP A 206 -16.70 -11.63 0.01
C ASP A 206 -15.89 -12.89 0.34
N ALA A 207 -16.43 -14.06 0.00
CA ALA A 207 -15.78 -15.33 0.28
C ALA A 207 -14.45 -15.55 -0.45
N SER A 208 -14.20 -14.89 -1.58
CA SER A 208 -12.98 -15.03 -2.37
C SER A 208 -11.79 -14.33 -1.74
N ASN A 209 -12.00 -13.22 -1.02
CA ASN A 209 -10.93 -12.37 -0.50
C ASN A 209 -10.88 -12.28 1.05
N ARG A 210 -11.84 -12.91 1.75
CA ARG A 210 -11.90 -12.93 3.22
C ARG A 210 -10.63 -13.41 3.92
N SER A 211 -9.92 -14.41 3.37
CA SER A 211 -8.67 -14.90 3.98
C SER A 211 -7.58 -13.83 3.94
N ALA A 212 -7.46 -13.11 2.81
CA ALA A 212 -6.54 -11.99 2.70
C ALA A 212 -6.95 -10.86 3.64
N PHE A 213 -8.24 -10.50 3.68
CA PHE A 213 -8.76 -9.49 4.59
C PHE A 213 -8.44 -9.78 6.07
N ALA A 214 -8.67 -11.01 6.52
CA ALA A 214 -8.36 -11.42 7.89
C ALA A 214 -6.85 -11.30 8.20
N ALA A 215 -6.00 -11.78 7.29
CA ALA A 215 -4.55 -11.70 7.46
C ALA A 215 -4.06 -10.25 7.48
N THR A 216 -4.56 -9.40 6.58
CA THR A 216 -4.21 -7.97 6.51
C THR A 216 -4.61 -7.27 7.80
N LEU A 217 -5.85 -7.45 8.29
CA LEU A 217 -6.31 -6.83 9.52
C LEU A 217 -5.46 -7.24 10.73
N GLU A 218 -5.23 -8.54 10.96
CA GLU A 218 -4.41 -9.01 12.09
C GLU A 218 -3.00 -8.39 12.12
N ARG A 219 -2.42 -8.10 10.94
CA ARG A 219 -1.08 -7.54 10.81
C ARG A 219 -1.02 -6.04 11.04
N ILE A 220 -2.02 -5.28 10.58
CA ILE A 220 -2.04 -3.81 10.72
C ILE A 220 -2.74 -3.34 11.99
N TRP A 221 -3.63 -4.13 12.58
CA TRP A 221 -4.37 -3.73 13.77
C TRP A 221 -3.48 -3.26 14.92
N PRO A 222 -2.35 -3.93 15.23
CA PRO A 222 -1.43 -3.51 16.28
C PRO A 222 -0.77 -2.15 16.05
N THR A 223 -0.77 -1.61 14.82
CA THR A 223 -0.20 -0.30 14.51
C THR A 223 -1.16 0.84 14.82
N SER A 224 -2.44 0.54 15.06
CA SER A 224 -3.47 1.52 15.37
C SER A 224 -3.36 2.01 16.81
N LYS A 225 -3.50 3.32 17.01
CA LYS A 225 -3.47 3.96 18.33
C LYS A 225 -4.89 4.11 18.89
N GLY A 226 -5.02 4.00 20.21
CA GLY A 226 -6.28 4.25 20.93
C GLY A 226 -7.12 2.99 21.16
N THR A 227 -8.34 3.15 21.66
CA THR A 227 -9.26 2.05 21.98
C THR A 227 -10.33 1.82 20.90
N THR A 228 -10.45 2.73 19.94
CA THR A 228 -11.46 2.69 18.87
C THR A 228 -10.81 3.03 17.54
N LEU A 229 -10.97 2.14 16.56
CA LEU A 229 -10.55 2.33 15.18
C LEU A 229 -11.72 2.88 14.38
N HIS A 230 -11.52 4.04 13.78
CA HIS A 230 -12.50 4.64 12.87
C HIS A 230 -12.14 4.25 11.44
N ILE A 231 -13.03 3.52 10.78
CA ILE A 231 -12.82 2.97 9.45
C ILE A 231 -13.74 3.71 8.48
N ASP A 232 -13.18 4.44 7.52
CA ASP A 232 -13.99 4.95 6.41
C ASP A 232 -14.34 3.79 5.49
N ALA A 233 -15.62 3.41 5.47
CA ALA A 233 -16.17 2.35 4.63
C ALA A 233 -17.20 2.91 3.62
N SER A 234 -17.07 4.18 3.25
CA SER A 234 -17.94 4.83 2.25
C SER A 234 -17.70 4.29 0.83
N GLY A 235 -16.47 3.84 0.54
CA GLY A 235 -16.11 3.16 -0.72
C GLY A 235 -16.40 1.67 -0.74
N LEU A 236 -16.91 1.09 0.35
CA LEU A 236 -17.22 -0.34 0.42
C LEU A 236 -18.59 -0.60 -0.22
N THR A 237 -18.59 -1.31 -1.34
CA THR A 237 -19.79 -1.61 -2.12
C THR A 237 -20.49 -2.89 -1.66
N PHE A 238 -19.75 -3.82 -1.05
CA PHE A 238 -20.28 -5.06 -0.49
C PHE A 238 -19.43 -5.56 0.69
N ILE A 239 -20.10 -6.12 1.71
CA ILE A 239 -19.45 -6.87 2.79
C ILE A 239 -20.34 -8.02 3.26
N ASP A 240 -19.81 -9.24 3.23
CA ASP A 240 -20.51 -10.40 3.75
C ASP A 240 -20.50 -10.46 5.30
N HIS A 241 -21.41 -11.25 5.88
CA HIS A 241 -21.51 -11.42 7.32
C HIS A 241 -20.24 -11.99 7.97
N ARG A 242 -19.47 -12.83 7.25
CA ARG A 242 -18.26 -13.45 7.79
C ARG A 242 -17.12 -12.45 7.87
N SER A 243 -17.03 -11.53 6.93
CA SER A 243 -16.06 -10.43 6.93
C SER A 243 -16.36 -9.44 8.06
N LEU A 244 -17.64 -9.16 8.36
CA LEU A 244 -18.02 -8.42 9.58
C LEU A 244 -17.62 -9.17 10.86
N MET A 245 -17.82 -10.50 10.92
CA MET A 245 -17.37 -11.30 12.05
C MET A 245 -15.84 -11.32 12.18
N VAL A 246 -15.09 -11.30 11.07
CA VAL A 246 -13.63 -11.16 11.10
C VAL A 246 -13.25 -9.85 11.79
N LEU A 247 -13.84 -8.73 11.37
CA LEU A 247 -13.59 -7.42 11.96
C LEU A 247 -13.89 -7.40 13.48
N ASP A 248 -15.03 -7.96 13.88
CA ASP A 248 -15.43 -8.06 15.30
C ASP A 248 -14.47 -8.95 16.12
N ASN A 249 -14.05 -10.09 15.57
CA ASN A 249 -13.09 -10.96 16.24
C ASN A 249 -11.72 -10.30 16.43
N VAL A 250 -11.20 -9.64 15.39
CA VAL A 250 -9.91 -8.93 15.46
C VAL A 250 -10.00 -7.80 16.50
N ALA A 251 -11.05 -6.97 16.44
CA ALA A 251 -11.27 -5.89 17.39
C ALA A 251 -11.30 -6.40 18.85
N ARG A 252 -12.06 -7.47 19.13
CA ARG A 252 -12.11 -8.10 20.46
C ARG A 252 -10.77 -8.65 20.91
N ARG A 253 -10.04 -9.33 20.02
CA ARG A 253 -8.72 -9.92 20.34
C ARG A 253 -7.72 -8.84 20.78
N HIS A 254 -7.78 -7.67 20.16
CA HIS A 254 -6.97 -6.51 20.50
C HIS A 254 -7.58 -5.59 21.57
N ARG A 255 -8.73 -5.97 22.15
CA ARG A 255 -9.47 -5.17 23.16
C ARG A 255 -9.79 -3.75 22.68
N GLN A 256 -10.13 -3.63 21.41
CA GLN A 256 -10.52 -2.39 20.75
C GLN A 256 -11.93 -2.53 20.15
N THR A 257 -12.50 -1.41 19.72
CA THR A 257 -13.72 -1.37 18.92
C THR A 257 -13.43 -0.85 17.51
N ALA A 258 -14.25 -1.21 16.53
CA ALA A 258 -14.25 -0.65 15.19
C ALA A 258 -15.56 0.10 14.92
N VAL A 259 -15.44 1.28 14.35
CA VAL A 259 -16.55 2.11 13.91
C VAL A 259 -16.47 2.24 12.40
N LEU A 260 -17.40 1.60 11.70
CA LEU A 260 -17.54 1.70 10.24
C LEU A 260 -18.34 2.96 9.89
N HIS A 261 -17.70 3.90 9.21
CA HIS A 261 -18.33 5.08 8.65
C HIS A 261 -18.85 4.74 7.26
N THR A 262 -20.15 4.48 7.13
CA THR A 262 -20.75 4.10 5.84
C THR A 262 -22.20 4.59 5.73
N GLY A 263 -22.65 4.86 4.51
CA GLY A 263 -24.05 5.15 4.21
C GLY A 263 -24.89 3.87 4.01
N ALA A 264 -24.27 2.69 3.97
CA ALA A 264 -24.96 1.43 3.73
C ALA A 264 -25.74 0.97 4.97
N LEU A 265 -27.00 0.58 4.78
CA LEU A 265 -27.87 0.07 5.86
C LEU A 265 -27.61 -1.41 6.20
N VAL A 266 -27.13 -2.18 5.23
CA VAL A 266 -26.94 -3.64 5.37
C VAL A 266 -25.94 -3.99 6.49
N PRO A 267 -24.75 -3.35 6.59
CA PRO A 267 -23.82 -3.65 7.67
C PRO A 267 -24.41 -3.41 9.07
N ALA A 268 -25.14 -2.31 9.27
CA ALA A 268 -25.78 -2.00 10.55
C ALA A 268 -26.79 -3.09 10.95
N ARG A 269 -27.60 -3.57 9.99
CA ARG A 269 -28.56 -4.65 10.24
C ARG A 269 -27.88 -5.98 10.53
N LEU A 270 -26.80 -6.30 9.82
CA LEU A 270 -26.05 -7.54 10.05
C LEU A 270 -25.34 -7.53 11.42
N ILE A 271 -24.80 -6.39 11.86
CA ILE A 271 -24.21 -6.23 13.19
C ILE A 271 -25.22 -6.56 14.29
N GLU A 272 -26.44 -6.02 14.18
CA GLU A 272 -27.53 -6.30 15.12
C GLU A 272 -27.95 -7.78 15.09
N LEU A 273 -28.15 -8.36 13.91
CA LEU A 273 -28.60 -9.75 13.77
C LEU A 273 -27.57 -10.79 14.23
N LEU A 274 -26.29 -10.45 14.17
CA LEU A 274 -25.18 -11.33 14.55
C LEU A 274 -24.68 -11.07 15.98
N ASP A 275 -25.30 -10.15 16.71
CA ASP A 275 -24.89 -9.71 18.05
C ASP A 275 -23.40 -9.34 18.12
N LEU A 276 -22.89 -8.62 17.11
CA LEU A 276 -21.50 -8.14 17.10
C LEU A 276 -21.34 -7.02 18.14
N THR A 277 -20.29 -7.11 18.96
CA THR A 277 -20.14 -6.26 20.15
C THR A 277 -18.98 -5.29 20.06
N ALA A 278 -18.01 -5.56 19.19
CA ALA A 278 -16.84 -4.71 18.97
C ALA A 278 -16.89 -3.96 17.65
N VAL A 279 -17.97 -4.09 16.86
CA VAL A 279 -18.18 -3.36 15.61
C VAL A 279 -19.48 -2.58 15.68
N SER A 280 -19.43 -1.33 15.24
CA SER A 280 -20.60 -0.47 15.10
C SER A 280 -20.55 0.28 13.77
N VAL A 281 -21.69 0.84 13.35
CA VAL A 281 -21.80 1.66 12.15
C VAL A 281 -22.27 3.05 12.55
N VAL A 282 -21.68 4.05 11.92
CA VAL A 282 -22.14 5.44 11.96
C VAL A 282 -22.26 5.97 10.54
N ALA A 283 -23.05 7.02 10.36
CA ALA A 283 -23.16 7.68 9.07
C ALA A 283 -21.78 8.15 8.60
N ALA A 284 -21.49 7.97 7.31
CA ALA A 284 -20.23 8.45 6.74
C ALA A 284 -20.10 9.98 6.94
N PRO A 285 -18.91 10.48 7.28
CA PRO A 285 -18.69 11.92 7.38
C PRO A 285 -18.92 12.57 6.01
N GLU A 286 -19.52 13.76 5.98
CA GLU A 286 -19.59 14.56 4.75
C GLU A 286 -18.17 14.89 4.30
N ARG A 287 -17.74 14.32 3.17
CA ARG A 287 -16.46 14.66 2.53
C ARG A 287 -16.74 15.54 1.31
N GLU A 288 -16.08 16.69 1.23
CA GLU A 288 -16.06 17.46 -0.01
C GLU A 288 -15.45 16.59 -1.12
N ALA A 289 -16.23 16.35 -2.18
CA ALA A 289 -15.73 15.73 -3.40
C ALA A 289 -14.67 16.65 -3.99
N GLY A 290 -13.42 16.16 -4.06
CA GLY A 290 -12.34 16.87 -4.75
C GLY A 290 -12.69 17.01 -6.22
N ALA A 291 -12.66 18.25 -6.72
CA ALA A 291 -12.71 18.58 -8.14
C ALA A 291 -11.41 18.20 -8.85
#